data_AF-A0AAN8X4D4-F1
#
_entry.id   AF-A0AAN8X4D4-F1
#
_cell.length_a   1.000
_cell.length_b   1.000
_cell.length_c   1.000
_cell.angle_alpha   90.00
_cell.angle_beta   90.00
_cell.angle_gamma   90.00
#
_symmetry.space_group_name_H-M   'P 1'
#
loop_
_entity.id
_entity.type
_entity.pdbx_description
1 polymer ?
#
loop_
_entity_poly.entity_id
_entity_poly.type
_entity_poly.pdbx_seq_one_letter_code
_entity_poly.pdbx_strand_id
1 'polypeptide(L)'
;MSWLLWLMLLGLLAWFMVWSLRIPPPLMGVYSRPSKWYWVKVAVFYALVKLRRWQGGRGEASEKGNVGYGRKSRPSIESMECVQPLTTHPKAIDAVYFNGANANGQYIVAATARRPHGVVNGILYIRLPGVGMLQLPRMPDTLLFGDGEGFGAEGLKINPVKPMAHWKIQYKGAMKIWGDVLSSKEVEMNLEFKSDLPYFDFDTDMDTVAMARSMSREPWSKEYFENLKNAHQTHYEQMGRIEGTVIVDGHPHVLRLDHGMRDHSYGHKREWKLLHRYGLHMFTTEDGDQVNVGIVSQPVTCSQLELGYIYENGKLKPVSSVTLPLWQHGENGHPPAEYAFSFIAGGKEYVVEVFVVEAPEFYMGWEWEARLVERFATFKLNGRKGWGVTEWDYRHHGGRPHVYAASDPAWTKDIVKG
;
A
#
# COMPACT_ATOMS: atom_id res chain seq x y z
N MET A 1 51.16 -37.09 3.04
CA MET A 1 49.86 -36.81 2.38
C MET A 1 50.17 -36.21 1.01
N SER A 2 49.77 -36.84 -0.11
CA SER A 2 50.27 -36.45 -1.44
C SER A 2 49.65 -35.13 -1.91
N TRP A 3 50.39 -34.36 -2.72
CA TRP A 3 49.96 -33.09 -3.31
C TRP A 3 48.65 -33.21 -4.12
N LEU A 4 48.38 -34.38 -4.70
CA LEU A 4 47.13 -34.70 -5.40
C LEU A 4 45.91 -34.68 -4.47
N LEU A 5 46.05 -35.13 -3.22
CA LEU A 5 44.97 -35.08 -2.24
C LEU A 5 44.59 -33.64 -1.92
N TRP A 6 45.58 -32.75 -1.78
CA TRP A 6 45.35 -31.33 -1.52
C TRP A 6 44.67 -30.62 -2.69
N LEU A 7 45.08 -30.90 -3.93
CA LEU A 7 44.40 -30.35 -5.11
C LEU A 7 42.96 -30.84 -5.25
N MET A 8 42.71 -32.12 -4.95
CA MET A 8 41.36 -32.68 -4.96
C MET A 8 40.48 -32.03 -3.88
N LEU A 9 41.01 -31.85 -2.67
CA LEU A 9 40.30 -31.18 -1.57
C LEU A 9 40.00 -29.71 -1.89
N LEU A 10 40.96 -28.98 -2.48
CA LEU A 10 40.75 -27.60 -2.93
C LEU A 10 39.73 -27.53 -4.07
N GLY A 11 39.77 -28.47 -5.01
CA GLY A 11 38.78 -28.59 -6.09
C GLY A 11 37.37 -28.87 -5.57
N LEU A 12 37.24 -29.78 -4.61
CA LEU A 12 35.97 -30.10 -3.94
C LEU A 12 35.46 -28.91 -3.12
N LEU A 13 36.34 -28.20 -2.41
CA LEU A 13 35.99 -27.01 -1.65
C LEU A 13 35.53 -25.88 -2.58
N ALA A 14 36.26 -25.62 -3.67
CA ALA A 14 35.90 -24.62 -4.67
C ALA A 14 34.57 -24.98 -5.35
N TRP A 15 34.39 -26.25 -5.73
CA TRP A 15 33.13 -26.73 -6.29
C TRP A 15 31.97 -26.57 -5.30
N PHE A 16 32.16 -26.93 -4.02
CA PHE A 16 31.16 -26.77 -2.98
C PHE A 16 30.84 -25.30 -2.73
N MET A 17 31.84 -24.41 -2.71
CA MET A 17 31.63 -22.96 -2.60
C MET A 17 30.83 -22.44 -3.80
N VAL A 18 31.22 -22.75 -5.03
CA VAL A 18 30.48 -22.34 -6.23
C VAL A 18 29.06 -22.89 -6.19
N TRP A 19 28.89 -24.17 -5.89
CA TRP A 19 27.59 -24.84 -5.83
C TRP A 19 26.70 -24.27 -4.73
N SER A 20 27.24 -23.95 -3.55
CA SER A 20 26.51 -23.36 -2.43
C SER A 20 26.18 -21.88 -2.63
N LEU A 21 26.95 -21.17 -3.45
CA LEU A 21 26.71 -19.78 -3.84
C LEU A 21 25.80 -19.61 -5.07
N ARG A 22 25.43 -20.70 -5.75
CA ARG A 22 24.49 -20.63 -6.89
C ARG A 22 23.13 -20.10 -6.44
N ILE A 23 22.76 -18.94 -6.98
CA ILE A 23 21.44 -18.33 -6.82
C ILE A 23 20.56 -18.81 -7.98
N PRO A 24 19.37 -19.35 -7.72
CA PRO A 24 18.44 -19.69 -8.78
C PRO A 24 18.02 -18.44 -9.55
N PRO A 25 17.89 -18.49 -10.89
CA PRO A 25 17.44 -17.34 -11.65
C PRO A 25 16.01 -16.94 -11.23
N PRO A 26 15.71 -15.65 -11.14
CA PRO A 26 14.38 -15.17 -10.76
C PRO A 26 13.34 -15.54 -11.82
N LEU A 27 12.10 -15.80 -11.39
CA LEU A 27 10.98 -15.98 -12.32
C LEU A 27 10.70 -14.64 -13.02
N MET A 28 10.47 -14.69 -14.33
CA MET A 28 10.26 -13.48 -15.16
C MET A 28 11.35 -12.41 -15.01
N GLY A 29 12.56 -12.77 -14.57
CA GLY A 29 13.64 -11.80 -14.34
C GLY A 29 13.48 -10.93 -13.07
N VAL A 30 12.39 -11.11 -12.30
CA VAL A 30 12.02 -10.22 -11.19
C VAL A 30 11.85 -10.97 -9.87
N TYR A 31 11.17 -12.11 -9.88
CA TYR A 31 10.74 -12.78 -8.65
C TYR A 31 11.78 -13.78 -8.16
N SER A 32 12.50 -13.41 -7.10
CA SER A 32 13.53 -14.25 -6.48
C SER A 32 12.97 -15.58 -5.98
N ARG A 33 13.81 -16.62 -6.06
CA ARG A 33 13.45 -18.00 -5.68
C ARG A 33 14.27 -18.46 -4.48
N PRO A 34 13.71 -19.34 -3.63
CA PRO A 34 14.46 -19.94 -2.52
C PRO A 34 15.78 -20.55 -2.97
N SER A 35 16.90 -20.11 -2.36
CA SER A 35 18.20 -20.76 -2.53
C SER A 35 18.35 -21.94 -1.57
N LYS A 36 19.47 -22.67 -1.65
CA LYS A 36 19.77 -23.79 -0.75
C LYS A 36 19.84 -23.39 0.73
N TRP A 37 20.22 -22.14 1.00
CA TRP A 37 20.33 -21.58 2.35
C TRP A 37 19.05 -20.90 2.83
N TYR A 38 17.95 -21.03 2.08
CA TYR A 38 16.71 -20.32 2.34
C TYR A 38 16.23 -20.46 3.78
N TRP A 39 16.08 -21.70 4.29
CA TRP A 39 15.58 -21.92 5.65
C TRP A 39 16.54 -21.47 6.74
N VAL A 40 17.86 -21.48 6.48
CA VAL A 40 18.86 -20.89 7.38
C VAL A 40 18.68 -19.38 7.45
N LYS A 41 18.52 -18.72 6.30
CA LYS A 41 18.20 -17.28 6.24
C LYS A 41 16.90 -16.95 6.97
N VAL A 42 15.86 -17.78 6.81
CA VAL A 42 14.57 -17.61 7.51
C VAL A 42 14.77 -17.63 9.01
N ALA A 43 15.49 -18.63 9.54
CA ALA A 43 15.76 -18.73 10.97
C ALA A 43 16.56 -17.53 11.50
N VAL A 44 17.59 -17.09 10.77
CA VAL A 44 18.41 -15.92 11.13
C VAL A 44 17.55 -14.65 11.13
N PHE A 45 16.79 -14.39 10.07
CA PHE A 45 15.98 -13.18 9.96
C PHE A 45 14.85 -13.15 11.00
N TYR A 46 14.20 -14.30 11.23
CA TYR A 46 13.21 -14.46 12.30
C TYR A 46 13.80 -14.08 13.67
N ALA A 47 14.98 -14.61 14.00
CA ALA A 47 15.66 -14.29 15.26
C ALA A 47 16.01 -12.79 15.36
N LEU A 48 16.49 -12.17 14.27
CA LEU A 48 16.79 -10.74 14.22
C LEU A 48 15.54 -9.89 14.49
N VAL A 49 14.41 -10.22 13.87
CA VAL A 49 13.15 -9.48 14.08
C VAL A 49 12.63 -9.68 15.50
N LYS A 50 12.65 -10.90 16.02
CA LYS A 50 12.24 -11.17 17.41
C LYS A 50 13.11 -10.40 18.40
N LEU A 51 14.43 -10.37 18.17
CA LEU A 51 15.36 -9.57 18.97
C LEU A 51 15.02 -8.07 18.88
N ARG A 52 14.76 -7.55 17.67
CA ARG A 52 14.38 -6.14 17.48
C ARG A 52 13.08 -5.79 18.20
N ARG A 53 12.06 -6.66 18.14
CA ARG A 53 10.79 -6.51 18.88
C ARG A 53 11.01 -6.50 20.39
N TRP A 54 11.80 -7.44 20.89
CA TRP A 54 12.13 -7.51 22.31
C TRP A 54 12.89 -6.27 22.79
N GLN A 55 13.86 -5.79 22.02
CA GLN A 55 14.57 -4.54 22.32
C GLN A 55 13.63 -3.32 22.24
N GLY A 56 12.73 -3.29 21.25
CA GLY A 56 11.75 -2.22 21.08
C GLY A 56 10.70 -2.15 22.20
N GLY A 57 10.32 -3.29 22.78
CA GLY A 57 9.42 -3.33 23.93
C GLY A 57 10.07 -2.91 25.26
N ARG A 58 11.40 -2.76 25.30
CA ARG A 58 12.17 -2.34 26.49
C ARG A 58 12.79 -0.95 26.37
N GLY A 59 12.96 -0.45 25.15
CA GLY A 59 13.49 0.88 24.87
C GLY A 59 12.38 1.86 24.54
N GLU A 60 12.64 3.15 24.72
CA GLU A 60 11.77 4.19 24.17
C GLU A 60 11.76 4.11 22.64
N ALA A 61 10.61 4.37 22.02
CA ALA A 61 10.55 4.51 20.57
C ALA A 61 11.46 5.67 20.16
N SER A 62 12.36 5.43 19.20
CA SER A 62 13.33 6.43 18.75
C SER A 62 12.82 7.13 17.50
N GLU A 63 12.71 8.46 17.55
CA GLU A 63 12.50 9.28 16.34
C GLU A 63 13.70 9.24 15.38
N LYS A 64 14.87 8.77 15.84
CA LYS A 64 16.12 8.75 15.07
C LYS A 64 16.52 7.32 14.69
N GLY A 65 16.44 7.03 13.39
CA GLY A 65 17.32 6.10 12.65
C GLY A 65 17.23 4.59 12.94
N ASN A 66 16.29 4.10 13.75
CA ASN A 66 16.19 2.67 14.07
C ASN A 66 14.74 2.17 14.22
N VAL A 67 13.92 2.50 13.23
CA VAL A 67 12.50 2.16 13.14
C VAL A 67 12.27 0.99 12.18
N GLY A 68 11.08 0.40 12.20
CA GLY A 68 10.72 -0.72 11.34
C GLY A 68 11.30 -2.07 11.74
N TYR A 69 10.76 -3.12 11.12
CA TYR A 69 11.18 -4.51 11.31
C TYR A 69 11.18 -4.93 12.79
N GLY A 70 10.10 -4.62 13.49
CA GLY A 70 9.88 -4.91 14.90
C GLY A 70 10.03 -3.72 15.85
N ARG A 71 10.13 -2.49 15.34
CA ARG A 71 10.24 -1.28 16.20
C ARG A 71 9.32 -0.18 15.72
N LYS A 72 8.55 0.40 16.64
CA LYS A 72 7.66 1.52 16.37
C LYS A 72 8.43 2.74 15.86
N SER A 73 7.79 3.51 14.99
CA SER A 73 8.32 4.74 14.42
C SER A 73 8.21 5.95 15.34
N ARG A 74 7.23 5.93 16.25
CA ARG A 74 6.87 7.03 17.14
C ARG A 74 6.52 6.52 18.54
N PRO A 75 6.70 7.35 19.58
CA PRO A 75 6.48 6.97 20.97
C PRO A 75 5.00 6.91 21.37
N SER A 76 4.13 7.65 20.69
CA SER A 76 2.71 7.73 21.05
C SER A 76 1.80 7.68 19.83
N ILE A 77 0.52 7.37 20.07
CA ILE A 77 -0.51 7.38 19.03
C ILE A 77 -0.71 8.79 18.46
N GLU A 78 -0.66 9.81 19.32
CA GLU A 78 -0.83 11.21 18.93
C GLU A 78 0.27 11.68 17.97
N SER A 79 1.50 11.20 18.17
CA SER A 79 2.63 11.52 17.29
C SER A 79 2.65 10.68 16.00
N MET A 80 1.97 9.54 15.97
CA MET A 80 1.70 8.79 14.73
C MET A 80 0.57 9.44 13.93
N GLU A 81 -0.48 9.91 14.60
CA GLU A 81 -1.72 10.37 13.98
C GLU A 81 -1.81 11.90 13.84
N CYS A 82 -0.69 12.53 13.52
CA CYS A 82 -0.63 13.94 13.17
C CYS A 82 -0.02 14.12 11.78
N VAL A 83 -0.21 15.30 11.21
CA VAL A 83 0.51 15.73 10.01
C VAL A 83 2.02 15.60 10.27
N GLN A 84 2.71 14.81 9.46
CA GLN A 84 4.13 14.53 9.69
C GLN A 84 4.99 15.64 9.06
N PRO A 85 6.11 16.00 9.70
CA PRO A 85 7.08 16.90 9.11
C PRO A 85 7.73 16.22 7.89
N LEU A 86 7.72 16.91 6.75
CA LEU A 86 8.42 16.46 5.56
C LEU A 86 9.92 16.71 5.71
N THR A 87 10.74 15.77 5.25
CA THR A 87 12.19 15.97 5.18
C THR A 87 12.57 16.88 4.00
N THR A 88 13.82 17.31 3.93
CA THR A 88 14.34 18.12 2.80
C THR A 88 14.50 17.33 1.51
N HIS A 89 14.25 16.01 1.52
CA HIS A 89 14.34 15.20 0.31
C HIS A 89 13.20 15.55 -0.66
N PRO A 90 13.44 15.68 -1.97
CA PRO A 90 12.40 16.07 -2.95
C PRO A 90 11.24 15.07 -3.02
N LYS A 91 11.52 13.80 -2.70
CA LYS A 91 10.53 12.70 -2.62
C LYS A 91 10.00 12.43 -1.21
N ALA A 92 10.17 13.35 -0.25
CA ALA A 92 9.57 13.22 1.07
C ALA A 92 8.06 12.97 0.97
N ILE A 93 7.50 12.27 1.96
CA ILE A 93 6.11 11.82 1.91
C ILE A 93 5.45 11.82 3.27
N ASP A 94 4.20 12.25 3.25
CA ASP A 94 3.22 12.07 4.32
C ASP A 94 1.86 11.85 3.67
N ALA A 95 1.34 10.63 3.73
CA ALA A 95 0.20 10.18 2.94
C ALA A 95 -0.89 9.56 3.80
N VAL A 96 -2.13 9.89 3.50
CA VAL A 96 -3.31 9.24 4.07
C VAL A 96 -4.21 8.76 2.95
N TYR A 97 -4.78 7.58 3.13
CA TYR A 97 -5.70 6.94 2.19
C TYR A 97 -6.91 6.42 2.96
N PHE A 98 -8.08 6.53 2.34
CA PHE A 98 -9.35 6.04 2.85
C PHE A 98 -10.08 5.32 1.72
N ASN A 99 -10.63 4.15 2.02
CA ASN A 99 -11.61 3.53 1.16
C ASN A 99 -12.80 2.99 1.96
N GLY A 100 -13.88 2.71 1.23
CA GLY A 100 -15.03 2.03 1.80
C GLY A 100 -16.01 1.63 0.72
N ALA A 101 -16.81 0.63 1.02
CA ALA A 101 -17.88 0.17 0.15
C ALA A 101 -19.06 -0.35 0.96
N ASN A 102 -20.21 -0.55 0.32
CA ASN A 102 -21.35 -1.25 0.91
C ASN A 102 -22.10 -2.15 -0.08
N ALA A 103 -23.03 -2.96 0.45
CA ALA A 103 -23.87 -3.86 -0.32
C ALA A 103 -24.76 -3.16 -1.37
N ASN A 104 -24.99 -1.85 -1.22
CA ASN A 104 -25.79 -1.07 -2.17
C ASN A 104 -24.97 -0.59 -3.38
N GLY A 105 -23.68 -0.96 -3.46
CA GLY A 105 -22.80 -0.56 -4.55
C GLY A 105 -22.34 0.91 -4.45
N GLN A 106 -22.34 1.48 -3.24
CA GLN A 106 -21.65 2.74 -2.98
C GLN A 106 -20.17 2.45 -2.70
N TYR A 107 -19.27 3.23 -3.29
CA TYR A 107 -17.83 3.11 -3.08
C TYR A 107 -17.21 4.49 -2.92
N ILE A 108 -16.15 4.56 -2.12
CA ILE A 108 -15.28 5.72 -2.04
C ILE A 108 -13.83 5.31 -1.98
N VAL A 109 -12.98 6.08 -2.66
CA VAL A 109 -11.54 6.14 -2.43
C VAL A 109 -11.17 7.61 -2.31
N ALA A 110 -10.53 8.01 -1.22
CA ALA A 110 -10.06 9.37 -1.00
C ALA A 110 -8.67 9.32 -0.40
N ALA A 111 -7.70 9.92 -1.07
CA ALA A 111 -6.30 9.88 -0.63
C ALA A 111 -5.57 11.17 -0.95
N THR A 112 -4.61 11.50 -0.10
CA THR A 112 -3.68 12.61 -0.30
C THR A 112 -2.30 12.20 0.15
N ALA A 113 -1.30 12.45 -0.69
CA ALA A 113 0.10 12.26 -0.38
C ALA A 113 0.82 13.62 -0.46
N ARG A 114 1.08 14.22 0.69
CA ARG A 114 1.78 15.50 0.81
C ARG A 114 3.23 15.35 0.39
N ARG A 115 3.70 16.31 -0.39
CA ARG A 115 5.06 16.41 -0.93
C ARG A 115 5.63 17.82 -0.65
N PRO A 116 6.95 18.00 -0.78
CA PRO A 116 7.55 19.33 -0.70
C PRO A 116 6.90 20.33 -1.68
N HIS A 117 7.03 21.63 -1.36
CA HIS A 117 6.55 22.74 -2.18
C HIS A 117 5.03 22.80 -2.38
N GLY A 118 4.24 22.29 -1.43
CA GLY A 118 2.77 22.36 -1.51
C GLY A 118 2.16 21.41 -2.55
N VAL A 119 2.93 20.47 -3.07
CA VAL A 119 2.42 19.44 -3.98
C VAL A 119 1.72 18.35 -3.18
N VAL A 120 0.57 17.91 -3.70
CA VAL A 120 -0.19 16.79 -3.15
C VAL A 120 -0.50 15.82 -4.29
N ASN A 121 -0.12 14.55 -4.14
CA ASN A 121 -0.72 13.51 -4.97
C ASN A 121 -2.12 13.20 -4.40
N GLY A 122 -3.18 13.69 -5.05
CA GLY A 122 -4.55 13.56 -4.57
C GLY A 122 -5.42 12.69 -5.47
N ILE A 123 -6.25 11.85 -4.83
CA ILE A 123 -7.18 10.92 -5.48
C ILE A 123 -8.54 11.07 -4.79
N LEU A 124 -9.60 11.17 -5.57
CA LEU A 124 -10.97 11.05 -5.06
C LEU A 124 -11.83 10.38 -6.11
N TYR A 125 -12.36 9.20 -5.77
CA TYR A 125 -13.40 8.50 -6.50
C TYR A 125 -14.63 8.32 -5.60
N ILE A 126 -15.81 8.57 -6.15
CA ILE A 126 -17.09 8.34 -5.46
C ILE A 126 -18.03 7.63 -6.43
N ARG A 127 -18.41 6.40 -6.13
CA ARG A 127 -19.42 5.68 -6.91
C ARG A 127 -20.77 5.74 -6.22
N LEU A 128 -21.78 6.25 -6.92
CA LEU A 128 -23.15 6.32 -6.45
C LEU A 128 -24.10 5.63 -7.44
N PRO A 129 -24.93 4.68 -6.97
CA PRO A 129 -25.99 4.12 -7.80
C PRO A 129 -26.88 5.22 -8.40
N GLY A 130 -27.14 5.15 -9.70
CA GLY A 130 -27.95 6.13 -10.44
C GLY A 130 -27.21 7.38 -10.90
N VAL A 131 -26.00 7.66 -10.39
CA VAL A 131 -25.14 8.78 -10.85
C VAL A 131 -23.97 8.27 -11.68
N GLY A 132 -23.34 7.16 -11.25
CA GLY A 132 -22.10 6.64 -11.80
C GLY A 132 -20.91 6.89 -10.88
N MET A 133 -19.70 6.80 -11.42
CA MET A 133 -18.45 7.04 -10.69
C MET A 133 -17.92 8.42 -10.99
N LEU A 134 -17.80 9.24 -9.96
CA LEU A 134 -17.22 10.57 -10.00
C LEU A 134 -15.73 10.50 -9.70
N GLN A 135 -14.94 11.33 -10.36
CA GLN A 135 -13.50 11.50 -10.14
C GLN A 135 -13.09 12.98 -10.19
N LEU A 136 -11.93 13.33 -9.59
CA LEU A 136 -11.42 14.70 -9.68
C LEU A 136 -11.18 15.12 -11.15
N PRO A 137 -11.29 16.43 -11.47
CA PRO A 137 -11.11 16.91 -12.84
C PRO A 137 -9.75 16.55 -13.45
N ARG A 138 -8.68 16.59 -12.64
CA ARG A 138 -7.31 16.29 -13.07
C ARG A 138 -7.05 14.81 -13.35
N MET A 139 -7.86 13.89 -12.80
CA MET A 139 -7.64 12.45 -13.00
C MET A 139 -7.61 12.09 -14.50
N PRO A 140 -6.71 11.22 -14.96
CA PRO A 140 -5.90 10.29 -14.18
C PRO A 140 -4.61 10.88 -13.58
N ASP A 141 -4.34 12.18 -13.77
CA ASP A 141 -3.23 12.86 -13.11
C ASP A 141 -3.57 13.16 -11.65
N THR A 142 -2.67 12.81 -10.74
CA THR A 142 -2.87 13.00 -9.29
C THR A 142 -2.16 14.24 -8.75
N LEU A 143 -1.39 14.98 -9.56
CA LEU A 143 -0.68 16.18 -9.11
C LEU A 143 -1.67 17.33 -8.88
N LEU A 144 -1.94 17.59 -7.60
CA LEU A 144 -2.71 18.73 -7.10
C LEU A 144 -1.77 19.73 -6.40
N PHE A 145 -2.23 20.97 -6.30
CA PHE A 145 -1.47 22.05 -5.66
C PHE A 145 -2.25 22.64 -4.47
N GLY A 146 -1.67 22.50 -3.28
CA GLY A 146 -2.20 23.03 -2.02
C GLY A 146 -1.34 24.17 -1.45
N ASP A 147 -1.68 24.60 -0.25
CA ASP A 147 -0.94 25.61 0.53
C ASP A 147 0.30 25.01 1.25
N GLY A 148 0.44 23.68 1.25
CA GLY A 148 1.49 22.95 1.94
C GLY A 148 1.15 22.56 3.39
N GLU A 149 -0.03 22.95 3.86
CA GLU A 149 -0.52 22.66 5.20
C GLU A 149 -1.48 21.47 5.17
N GLY A 150 -1.28 20.52 6.09
CA GLY A 150 -2.17 19.37 6.24
C GLY A 150 -2.39 18.55 4.96
N PHE A 151 -3.46 17.75 4.96
CA PHE A 151 -3.80 16.82 3.89
C PHE A 151 -4.90 17.41 3.00
N GLY A 152 -4.57 18.43 2.19
CA GLY A 152 -5.55 19.04 1.30
C GLY A 152 -4.97 19.79 0.10
N ALA A 153 -5.71 19.76 -1.00
CA ALA A 153 -5.43 20.51 -2.23
C ALA A 153 -6.68 20.52 -3.12
N GLU A 154 -6.87 21.61 -3.88
CA GLU A 154 -7.89 21.71 -4.94
C GLU A 154 -9.30 21.25 -4.52
N GLY A 155 -9.73 21.65 -3.32
CA GLY A 155 -11.06 21.36 -2.78
C GLY A 155 -11.12 20.11 -1.89
N LEU A 156 -10.21 19.14 -2.06
CA LEU A 156 -10.10 17.96 -1.19
C LEU A 156 -9.40 18.32 0.11
N LYS A 157 -9.98 17.93 1.26
CA LYS A 157 -9.41 18.12 2.59
C LYS A 157 -9.67 16.89 3.46
N ILE A 158 -8.61 16.36 4.05
CA ILE A 158 -8.65 15.23 4.98
C ILE A 158 -8.02 15.70 6.29
N ASN A 159 -8.71 15.57 7.42
CA ASN A 159 -8.21 16.12 8.68
C ASN A 159 -8.40 15.13 9.85
N PRO A 160 -7.35 14.89 10.66
CA PRO A 160 -7.51 14.15 11.89
C PRO A 160 -8.30 15.00 12.89
N VAL A 161 -9.30 14.40 13.52
CA VAL A 161 -10.10 15.03 14.59
C VAL A 161 -9.73 14.45 15.94
N LYS A 162 -9.59 13.12 16.01
CA LYS A 162 -9.15 12.40 17.20
C LYS A 162 -8.19 11.28 16.78
N PRO A 163 -6.96 11.22 17.33
CA PRO A 163 -5.99 10.20 17.02
C PRO A 163 -6.56 8.78 17.05
N MET A 164 -6.33 8.01 15.98
CA MET A 164 -6.75 6.62 15.81
C MET A 164 -8.25 6.38 16.04
N ALA A 165 -9.09 7.40 15.83
CA ALA A 165 -10.51 7.27 16.16
C ALA A 165 -11.44 8.07 15.26
N HIS A 166 -11.05 9.28 14.81
CA HIS A 166 -11.96 10.14 14.06
C HIS A 166 -11.20 11.01 13.07
N TRP A 167 -11.65 10.97 11.81
CA TRP A 167 -11.20 11.84 10.72
C TRP A 167 -12.38 12.45 9.97
N LYS A 168 -12.15 13.63 9.40
CA LYS A 168 -13.06 14.27 8.44
C LYS A 168 -12.49 14.19 7.04
N ILE A 169 -13.33 13.83 6.08
CA ILE A 169 -13.00 13.74 4.65
C ILE A 169 -14.01 14.63 3.92
N GLN A 170 -13.50 15.70 3.32
CA GLN A 170 -14.33 16.75 2.75
C GLN A 170 -13.88 17.09 1.34
N TYR A 171 -14.83 17.41 0.47
CA TYR A 171 -14.54 17.93 -0.86
C TYR A 171 -15.58 18.97 -1.25
N LYS A 172 -15.14 20.02 -1.95
CA LYS A 172 -16.03 20.97 -2.61
C LYS A 172 -15.43 21.42 -3.93
N GLY A 173 -16.13 21.15 -5.02
CA GLY A 173 -15.70 21.53 -6.37
C GLY A 173 -16.37 20.70 -7.45
N ALA A 174 -15.94 20.91 -8.69
CA ALA A 174 -16.40 20.14 -9.83
C ALA A 174 -15.76 18.74 -9.87
N MET A 175 -16.54 17.70 -10.15
CA MET A 175 -16.05 16.37 -10.49
C MET A 175 -16.56 15.97 -11.87
N LYS A 176 -15.86 15.03 -12.53
CA LYS A 176 -16.31 14.43 -13.78
C LYS A 176 -16.74 12.99 -13.57
N ILE A 177 -17.67 12.52 -14.39
CA ILE A 177 -18.05 11.11 -14.47
C ILE A 177 -16.91 10.36 -15.18
N TRP A 178 -16.53 9.21 -14.63
CA TRP A 178 -15.54 8.35 -15.24
C TRP A 178 -16.00 7.82 -16.59
N GLY A 179 -15.10 7.87 -17.57
CA GLY A 179 -15.41 7.59 -18.98
C GLY A 179 -16.02 8.76 -19.76
N ASP A 180 -16.45 9.84 -19.10
CA ASP A 180 -16.99 11.04 -19.75
C ASP A 180 -16.19 12.28 -19.37
N VAL A 181 -15.24 12.64 -20.23
CA VAL A 181 -14.33 13.77 -20.03
C VAL A 181 -14.99 15.15 -20.15
N LEU A 182 -16.20 15.22 -20.74
CA LEU A 182 -16.94 16.47 -20.92
C LEU A 182 -17.93 16.74 -19.77
N SER A 183 -18.24 15.72 -18.99
CA SER A 183 -19.09 15.87 -17.83
C SER A 183 -18.45 16.75 -16.76
N SER A 184 -19.28 17.55 -16.11
CA SER A 184 -18.94 18.34 -14.92
C SER A 184 -20.14 18.32 -13.98
N LYS A 185 -19.88 17.96 -12.73
CA LYS A 185 -20.86 17.82 -11.65
C LYS A 185 -20.39 18.65 -10.47
N GLU A 186 -21.24 19.52 -9.96
CA GLU A 186 -20.94 20.26 -8.75
C GLU A 186 -21.11 19.33 -7.54
N VAL A 187 -20.02 19.11 -6.80
CA VAL A 187 -19.99 18.16 -5.69
C VAL A 187 -19.60 18.85 -4.39
N GLU A 188 -20.40 18.61 -3.36
CA GLU A 188 -20.06 18.92 -1.97
C GLU A 188 -20.14 17.63 -1.14
N MET A 189 -19.01 17.21 -0.58
CA MET A 189 -18.87 16.00 0.21
C MET A 189 -18.43 16.36 1.63
N ASN A 190 -19.09 15.75 2.61
CA ASN A 190 -18.72 15.82 4.01
C ASN A 190 -18.93 14.46 4.67
N LEU A 191 -17.84 13.75 4.92
CA LEU A 191 -17.81 12.42 5.50
C LEU A 191 -16.95 12.39 6.76
N GLU A 192 -17.30 11.49 7.67
CA GLU A 192 -16.53 11.19 8.87
C GLU A 192 -16.11 9.72 8.84
N PHE A 193 -14.82 9.46 9.00
CA PHE A 193 -14.31 8.13 9.34
C PHE A 193 -14.25 8.01 10.86
N LYS A 194 -14.84 6.95 11.42
CA LYS A 194 -14.82 6.67 12.86
C LYS A 194 -14.40 5.23 13.14
N SER A 195 -13.60 5.03 14.17
CA SER A 195 -13.19 3.69 14.61
C SER A 195 -12.95 3.63 16.12
N ASP A 196 -13.30 2.48 16.69
CA ASP A 196 -12.89 2.00 18.01
C ASP A 196 -12.07 0.69 17.90
N LEU A 197 -11.71 0.29 16.68
CA LEU A 197 -10.98 -0.93 16.39
C LEU A 197 -9.48 -0.72 16.56
N PRO A 198 -8.71 -1.78 16.92
CA PRO A 198 -7.26 -1.70 16.94
C PRO A 198 -6.71 -1.39 15.54
N TYR A 199 -5.66 -0.56 15.49
CA TYR A 199 -4.90 -0.33 14.27
C TYR A 199 -3.88 -1.48 14.06
N PHE A 200 -3.43 -1.64 12.82
CA PHE A 200 -2.38 -2.57 12.43
C PHE A 200 -1.12 -1.79 12.01
N ASP A 201 -0.03 -1.93 12.75
CA ASP A 201 1.24 -1.30 12.45
C ASP A 201 2.16 -2.26 11.69
N PHE A 202 2.46 -1.98 10.43
CA PHE A 202 3.32 -2.86 9.63
C PHE A 202 4.76 -2.92 10.16
N ASP A 203 5.20 -1.93 10.94
CA ASP A 203 6.51 -1.98 11.58
C ASP A 203 6.56 -3.01 12.72
N THR A 204 5.43 -3.36 13.35
CA THR A 204 5.42 -4.18 14.58
C THR A 204 4.50 -5.40 14.57
N ASP A 205 3.42 -5.39 13.79
CA ASP A 205 2.33 -6.37 13.88
C ASP A 205 2.35 -7.43 12.78
N MET A 206 3.12 -7.25 11.71
CA MET A 206 3.27 -8.25 10.64
C MET A 206 3.65 -9.63 11.19
N ASP A 207 3.19 -10.70 10.52
CA ASP A 207 3.61 -12.04 10.90
C ASP A 207 5.13 -12.20 10.71
N THR A 208 5.82 -12.63 11.77
CA THR A 208 7.28 -12.69 11.78
C THR A 208 7.80 -13.75 10.81
N VAL A 209 7.07 -14.86 10.64
CA VAL A 209 7.47 -15.94 9.75
C VAL A 209 7.27 -15.53 8.30
N ALA A 210 6.14 -14.89 7.96
CA ALA A 210 5.89 -14.33 6.63
C ALA A 210 6.99 -13.34 6.23
N MET A 211 7.30 -12.36 7.08
CA MET A 211 8.36 -11.40 6.80
C MET A 211 9.73 -12.08 6.63
N ALA A 212 10.09 -13.02 7.51
CA ALA A 212 11.33 -13.78 7.37
C ALA A 212 11.38 -14.61 6.08
N ARG A 213 10.25 -15.23 5.68
CA ARG A 213 10.13 -16.00 4.44
C ARG A 213 10.31 -15.12 3.21
N SER A 214 9.71 -13.93 3.17
CA SER A 214 9.86 -12.97 2.06
C SER A 214 11.31 -12.47 1.94
N MET A 215 11.87 -11.96 3.03
CA MET A 215 13.23 -11.39 3.07
C MET A 215 14.33 -12.41 2.77
N SER A 216 14.07 -13.69 3.05
CA SER A 216 15.04 -14.77 2.85
C SER A 216 15.07 -15.30 1.40
N ARG A 217 14.07 -14.95 0.57
CA ARG A 217 14.09 -15.26 -0.87
C ARG A 217 15.18 -14.48 -1.59
N GLU A 218 15.47 -13.28 -1.11
CA GLU A 218 16.38 -12.37 -1.78
C GLU A 218 17.86 -12.77 -1.60
N PRO A 219 18.71 -12.47 -2.59
CA PRO A 219 20.16 -12.46 -2.42
C PRO A 219 20.54 -11.51 -1.27
N TRP A 220 21.28 -12.02 -0.28
CA TRP A 220 21.74 -11.18 0.82
C TRP A 220 23.12 -10.63 0.50
N SER A 221 23.24 -9.32 0.56
CA SER A 221 24.47 -8.56 0.40
C SER A 221 24.43 -7.36 1.36
N LYS A 222 25.55 -6.66 1.51
CA LYS A 222 25.57 -5.39 2.26
C LYS A 222 24.57 -4.39 1.66
N GLU A 223 24.59 -4.26 0.34
CA GLU A 223 23.69 -3.40 -0.43
C GLU A 223 22.21 -3.74 -0.20
N TYR A 224 21.85 -5.03 -0.15
CA TYR A 224 20.49 -5.46 0.16
C TYR A 224 20.01 -4.91 1.51
N PHE A 225 20.83 -5.03 2.56
CA PHE A 225 20.47 -4.51 3.89
C PHE A 225 20.49 -2.98 3.97
N GLU A 226 21.28 -2.30 3.12
CA GLU A 226 21.22 -0.84 2.96
C GLU A 226 19.92 -0.42 2.26
N ASN A 227 19.52 -1.14 1.21
CA ASN A 227 18.25 -0.92 0.50
C ASN A 227 17.04 -1.13 1.43
N LEU A 228 17.06 -2.15 2.29
CA LEU A 228 16.00 -2.36 3.30
C LEU A 228 15.81 -1.17 4.24
N LYS A 229 16.91 -0.49 4.61
CA LYS A 229 16.85 0.71 5.45
C LYS A 229 16.40 1.92 4.65
N ASN A 230 16.95 2.10 3.45
CA ASN A 230 16.71 3.27 2.61
C ASN A 230 15.30 3.32 2.01
N ALA A 231 14.68 2.16 1.79
CA ALA A 231 13.34 2.04 1.27
C ALA A 231 12.26 1.93 2.36
N HIS A 232 12.65 1.85 3.63
CA HIS A 232 11.71 1.78 4.75
C HIS A 232 10.85 3.04 4.82
N GLN A 233 9.57 2.81 5.05
CA GLN A 233 8.56 3.82 5.36
C GLN A 233 7.69 3.23 6.46
N THR A 234 7.20 4.09 7.35
CA THR A 234 6.20 3.67 8.32
C THR A 234 4.85 3.68 7.63
N HIS A 235 4.08 2.64 7.90
CA HIS A 235 2.74 2.46 7.38
C HIS A 235 1.91 1.73 8.43
N TYR A 236 0.72 2.23 8.68
CA TYR A 236 -0.25 1.57 9.54
C TYR A 236 -1.65 1.85 9.06
N GLU A 237 -2.55 0.96 9.44
CA GLU A 237 -3.91 0.95 8.95
C GLU A 237 -4.91 0.76 10.07
N GLN A 238 -6.15 1.18 9.81
CA GLN A 238 -7.24 0.97 10.75
C GLN A 238 -8.54 0.78 10.00
N MET A 239 -9.28 -0.25 10.39
CA MET A 239 -10.65 -0.45 9.94
C MET A 239 -11.61 0.43 10.74
N GLY A 240 -12.70 0.86 10.14
CA GLY A 240 -13.71 1.69 10.80
C GLY A 240 -14.96 1.83 9.94
N ARG A 241 -15.75 2.87 10.19
CA ARG A 241 -16.93 3.22 9.38
C ARG A 241 -16.75 4.58 8.73
N ILE A 242 -17.26 4.76 7.52
CA ILE A 242 -17.33 6.05 6.83
C ILE A 242 -18.80 6.41 6.63
N GLU A 243 -19.22 7.55 7.17
CA GLU A 243 -20.60 8.02 7.10
C GLU A 243 -20.67 9.51 6.76
N GLY A 244 -21.69 9.91 6.02
CA GLY A 244 -21.96 11.32 5.75
C GLY A 244 -22.78 11.54 4.49
N THR A 245 -22.60 12.72 3.88
CA THR A 245 -23.39 13.14 2.71
C THR A 245 -22.48 13.57 1.56
N VAL A 246 -22.87 13.18 0.35
CA VAL A 246 -22.35 13.70 -0.92
C VAL A 246 -23.51 14.35 -1.64
N ILE A 247 -23.42 15.64 -1.93
CA ILE A 247 -24.39 16.41 -2.69
C ILE A 247 -23.87 16.54 -4.11
N VAL A 248 -24.63 16.10 -5.11
CA VAL A 248 -24.28 16.16 -6.53
C VAL A 248 -25.32 17.00 -7.27
N ASP A 249 -24.92 18.12 -7.87
CA ASP A 249 -25.83 19.07 -8.53
C ASP A 249 -27.05 19.43 -7.65
N GLY A 250 -26.81 19.66 -6.35
CA GLY A 250 -27.87 19.96 -5.37
C GLY A 250 -28.67 18.75 -4.86
N HIS A 251 -28.42 17.54 -5.35
CA HIS A 251 -29.12 16.32 -4.92
C HIS A 251 -28.31 15.57 -3.85
N PRO A 252 -28.85 15.39 -2.63
CA PRO A 252 -28.12 14.73 -1.55
C PRO A 252 -28.14 13.20 -1.67
N HIS A 253 -26.99 12.59 -1.45
CA HIS A 253 -26.78 11.15 -1.35
C HIS A 253 -26.14 10.84 0.00
N VAL A 254 -26.78 9.99 0.80
CA VAL A 254 -26.22 9.53 2.07
C VAL A 254 -25.30 8.34 1.81
N LEU A 255 -24.07 8.43 2.32
CA LEU A 255 -23.12 7.32 2.31
C LEU A 255 -23.08 6.71 3.70
N ARG A 256 -23.31 5.39 3.75
CA ARG A 256 -23.12 4.57 4.95
C ARG A 256 -22.28 3.37 4.56
N LEU A 257 -21.00 3.50 4.82
CA LEU A 257 -20.01 2.46 4.56
C LEU A 257 -19.64 1.94 5.94
N ASP A 258 -20.43 0.98 6.42
CA ASP A 258 -20.31 0.42 7.77
C ASP A 258 -18.91 -0.14 8.04
N HIS A 259 -18.18 -0.42 6.96
CA HIS A 259 -16.83 -0.90 6.98
C HIS A 259 -15.99 -0.22 5.87
N GLY A 260 -15.13 0.69 6.31
CA GLY A 260 -14.07 1.32 5.52
C GLY A 260 -12.71 1.05 6.14
N MET A 261 -11.67 1.29 5.36
CA MET A 261 -10.29 1.19 5.78
C MET A 261 -9.62 2.55 5.63
N ARG A 262 -8.73 2.88 6.55
CA ARG A 262 -7.78 3.97 6.38
C ARG A 262 -6.36 3.48 6.48
N ASP A 263 -5.46 4.21 5.86
CA ASP A 263 -4.03 4.12 6.10
C ASP A 263 -3.42 5.48 6.42
N HIS A 264 -2.23 5.44 7.01
CA HIS A 264 -1.34 6.58 7.10
C HIS A 264 0.10 6.09 6.91
N SER A 265 0.78 6.70 5.94
CA SER A 265 2.11 6.30 5.50
C SER A 265 3.04 7.49 5.37
N TYR A 266 4.20 7.43 6.04
CA TYR A 266 5.18 8.51 6.00
C TYR A 266 6.61 7.98 6.07
N GLY A 267 7.55 8.79 5.57
CA GLY A 267 8.94 8.41 5.58
C GLY A 267 9.85 9.49 5.02
N HIS A 268 11.15 9.23 5.10
CA HIS A 268 12.17 10.12 4.56
C HIS A 268 11.95 10.40 3.06
N LYS A 269 11.59 9.35 2.30
CA LYS A 269 11.24 9.43 0.89
C LYS A 269 10.34 8.28 0.46
N ARG A 270 9.61 8.45 -0.64
CA ARG A 270 8.96 7.37 -1.40
C ARG A 270 9.40 7.42 -2.85
N GLU A 271 10.01 6.33 -3.32
CA GLU A 271 10.44 6.16 -4.70
C GLU A 271 9.56 5.10 -5.37
N TRP A 272 8.60 5.56 -6.17
CA TRP A 272 7.69 4.68 -6.93
C TRP A 272 8.46 3.76 -7.91
N LYS A 273 9.61 4.20 -8.42
CA LYS A 273 10.45 3.39 -9.34
C LYS A 273 11.04 2.13 -8.69
N LEU A 274 11.02 2.01 -7.36
CA LEU A 274 11.47 0.79 -6.68
C LEU A 274 10.46 -0.35 -6.78
N LEU A 275 9.17 -0.02 -6.93
CA LEU A 275 8.12 -1.00 -7.11
C LEU A 275 8.20 -1.57 -8.52
N HIS A 276 8.10 -2.89 -8.62
CA HIS A 276 7.73 -3.55 -9.86
C HIS A 276 6.21 -3.49 -10.01
N ARG A 277 5.50 -3.90 -8.95
CA ARG A 277 4.04 -3.91 -8.82
C ARG A 277 3.59 -4.39 -7.45
N TYR A 278 2.30 -4.23 -7.16
CA TYR A 278 1.62 -4.94 -6.08
C TYR A 278 0.16 -5.25 -6.43
N GLY A 279 -0.47 -6.09 -5.61
CA GLY A 279 -1.91 -6.29 -5.60
C GLY A 279 -2.41 -6.35 -4.16
N LEU A 280 -3.24 -5.40 -3.77
CA LEU A 280 -3.84 -5.26 -2.45
C LEU A 280 -5.37 -5.40 -2.54
N HIS A 281 -5.98 -6.00 -1.53
CA HIS A 281 -7.42 -6.26 -1.47
C HIS A 281 -7.94 -5.86 -0.10
N MET A 282 -8.82 -4.87 -0.09
CA MET A 282 -9.39 -4.25 1.11
C MET A 282 -10.90 -4.38 1.03
N PHE A 283 -11.49 -5.26 1.83
CA PHE A 283 -12.91 -5.56 1.71
C PHE A 283 -13.53 -5.98 3.03
N THR A 284 -14.85 -5.94 3.05
CA THR A 284 -15.65 -6.42 4.16
C THR A 284 -16.72 -7.37 3.68
N THR A 285 -17.08 -8.31 4.54
CA THR A 285 -18.12 -9.31 4.32
C THR A 285 -19.44 -8.93 4.99
N GLU A 286 -20.52 -9.59 4.59
CA GLU A 286 -21.87 -9.37 5.15
C GLU A 286 -21.99 -9.71 6.64
N ASP A 287 -21.12 -10.55 7.19
CA ASP A 287 -21.01 -10.85 8.63
C ASP A 287 -20.06 -9.93 9.40
N GLY A 288 -19.45 -8.96 8.72
CA GLY A 288 -18.61 -7.93 9.32
C GLY A 288 -17.14 -8.29 9.45
N ASP A 289 -16.66 -9.41 8.87
CA ASP A 289 -15.22 -9.66 8.76
C ASP A 289 -14.59 -8.63 7.81
N GLN A 290 -13.54 -7.97 8.28
CA GLN A 290 -12.81 -6.95 7.52
C GLN A 290 -11.41 -7.46 7.19
N VAL A 291 -11.01 -7.35 5.92
CA VAL A 291 -9.77 -7.93 5.41
C VAL A 291 -8.97 -6.86 4.68
N ASN A 292 -7.68 -6.76 4.99
CA ASN A 292 -6.68 -6.26 4.06
C ASN A 292 -5.67 -7.37 3.81
N VAL A 293 -5.48 -7.77 2.56
CA VAL A 293 -4.51 -8.80 2.18
C VAL A 293 -3.90 -8.47 0.83
N GLY A 294 -2.61 -8.74 0.68
CA GLY A 294 -1.97 -8.53 -0.61
C GLY A 294 -0.53 -9.01 -0.69
N ILE A 295 0.05 -8.77 -1.87
CA ILE A 295 1.45 -9.07 -2.16
C ILE A 295 2.10 -7.86 -2.83
N VAL A 296 3.28 -7.48 -2.34
CA VAL A 296 4.10 -6.39 -2.90
C VAL A 296 5.36 -6.96 -3.54
N SER A 297 5.71 -6.45 -4.73
CA SER A 297 6.99 -6.68 -5.40
C SER A 297 7.77 -5.37 -5.50
N GLN A 298 8.75 -5.25 -4.62
CA GLN A 298 9.77 -4.21 -4.62
C GLN A 298 11.13 -4.91 -4.68
N PRO A 299 11.64 -5.31 -5.87
CA PRO A 299 12.75 -6.27 -5.99
C PRO A 299 14.04 -5.90 -5.25
N VAL A 300 14.27 -4.60 -4.99
CA VAL A 300 15.41 -4.14 -4.18
C VAL A 300 15.35 -4.53 -2.70
N THR A 301 14.16 -4.89 -2.19
CA THR A 301 13.93 -5.32 -0.80
C THR A 301 13.22 -6.66 -0.70
N CYS A 302 12.14 -6.85 -1.44
CA CYS A 302 11.34 -8.07 -1.48
C CYS A 302 10.65 -8.15 -2.84
N SER A 303 11.03 -9.12 -3.65
CA SER A 303 10.29 -9.42 -4.87
C SER A 303 8.91 -10.06 -4.60
N GLN A 304 8.71 -10.60 -3.40
CA GLN A 304 7.47 -11.21 -2.91
C GLN A 304 7.28 -10.95 -1.41
N LEU A 305 6.62 -9.84 -1.06
CA LEU A 305 6.22 -9.53 0.32
C LEU A 305 4.75 -9.88 0.52
N GLU A 306 4.47 -10.95 1.25
CA GLU A 306 3.11 -11.32 1.69
C GLU A 306 2.75 -10.47 2.91
N LEU A 307 1.61 -9.77 2.89
CA LEU A 307 1.21 -8.87 3.96
C LEU A 307 -0.30 -8.76 4.12
N GLY A 308 -0.71 -8.19 5.25
CA GLY A 308 -2.11 -7.92 5.57
C GLY A 308 -2.55 -8.45 6.93
N TYR A 309 -3.84 -8.35 7.18
CA TYR A 309 -4.52 -8.83 8.37
C TYR A 309 -6.02 -9.05 8.09
N ILE A 310 -6.65 -9.82 8.98
CA ILE A 310 -8.10 -9.93 9.08
C ILE A 310 -8.55 -9.52 10.47
N TYR A 311 -9.65 -8.78 10.53
CA TYR A 311 -10.44 -8.56 11.73
C TYR A 311 -11.67 -9.47 11.66
N GLU A 312 -11.65 -10.53 12.47
CA GLU A 312 -12.71 -11.56 12.53
C GLU A 312 -13.07 -11.79 14.00
N ASN A 313 -14.37 -11.73 14.34
CA ASN A 313 -14.87 -11.97 15.70
C ASN A 313 -14.16 -11.14 16.79
N GLY A 314 -13.98 -9.84 16.51
CA GLY A 314 -13.37 -8.91 17.46
C GLY A 314 -11.84 -9.02 17.58
N LYS A 315 -11.20 -9.90 16.78
CA LYS A 315 -9.76 -10.19 16.86
C LYS A 315 -9.06 -9.84 15.56
N LEU A 316 -8.02 -9.02 15.70
CA LEU A 316 -7.08 -8.74 14.63
C LEU A 316 -6.05 -9.87 14.53
N LYS A 317 -5.84 -10.42 13.32
CA LYS A 317 -4.90 -11.51 13.05
C LYS A 317 -4.04 -11.16 11.83
N PRO A 318 -2.70 -11.14 11.94
CA PRO A 318 -1.85 -10.90 10.78
C PRO A 318 -1.94 -12.06 9.78
N VAL A 319 -1.83 -11.72 8.50
CA VAL A 319 -1.68 -12.69 7.42
C VAL A 319 -0.29 -13.31 7.49
N SER A 320 -0.24 -14.64 7.49
CA SER A 320 0.99 -15.42 7.53
C SER A 320 1.36 -16.04 6.19
N SER A 321 0.42 -16.14 5.22
CA SER A 321 0.71 -16.55 3.83
C SER A 321 -0.41 -16.15 2.88
N VAL A 322 -0.11 -15.98 1.59
CA VAL A 322 -1.04 -15.62 0.50
C VAL A 322 -0.70 -16.43 -0.76
N THR A 323 -1.69 -17.03 -1.41
CA THR A 323 -1.53 -17.79 -2.66
C THR A 323 -1.91 -16.96 -3.89
N LEU A 324 -1.42 -15.72 -3.96
CA LEU A 324 -1.64 -14.79 -5.08
C LEU A 324 -0.32 -14.45 -5.78
N PRO A 325 0.39 -15.42 -6.38
CA PRO A 325 1.67 -15.13 -7.03
C PRO A 325 1.50 -14.12 -8.16
N LEU A 326 2.19 -12.97 -8.04
CA LEU A 326 2.06 -11.84 -8.97
C LEU A 326 2.45 -12.22 -10.41
N TRP A 327 3.45 -13.09 -10.60
CA TRP A 327 3.85 -13.57 -11.94
C TRP A 327 2.78 -14.40 -12.65
N GLN A 328 1.74 -14.89 -11.95
CA GLN A 328 0.61 -15.59 -12.55
C GLN A 328 -0.62 -14.68 -12.71
N HIS A 329 -0.65 -13.51 -12.08
CA HIS A 329 -1.81 -12.63 -12.02
C HIS A 329 -1.45 -11.23 -12.52
N GLY A 330 -1.89 -10.91 -13.74
CA GLY A 330 -1.78 -9.56 -14.30
C GLY A 330 -0.37 -9.07 -14.62
N GLU A 331 0.61 -9.96 -14.82
CA GLU A 331 2.01 -9.59 -15.14
C GLU A 331 2.14 -8.75 -16.42
N ASN A 332 1.19 -8.89 -17.33
CA ASN A 332 1.08 -8.12 -18.56
C ASN A 332 0.53 -6.68 -18.38
N GLY A 333 0.48 -6.17 -17.15
CA GLY A 333 -0.09 -4.85 -16.86
C GLY A 333 -1.62 -4.85 -16.70
N HIS A 334 -2.31 -5.97 -16.87
CA HIS A 334 -3.77 -6.00 -16.85
C HIS A 334 -4.24 -7.03 -15.82
N PRO A 335 -4.66 -6.59 -14.61
CA PRO A 335 -5.07 -7.51 -13.57
C PRO A 335 -6.41 -8.17 -13.95
N PRO A 336 -6.61 -9.47 -13.63
CA PRO A 336 -7.82 -10.19 -14.01
C PRO A 336 -9.08 -9.59 -13.37
N ALA A 337 -10.18 -9.55 -14.11
CA ALA A 337 -11.47 -9.03 -13.60
C ALA A 337 -12.16 -10.02 -12.64
N GLU A 338 -11.93 -11.32 -12.83
CA GLU A 338 -12.44 -12.40 -11.99
C GLU A 338 -11.31 -13.39 -11.68
N TYR A 339 -11.10 -13.67 -10.40
CA TYR A 339 -10.03 -14.56 -9.95
C TYR A 339 -10.24 -14.96 -8.48
N ALA A 340 -9.47 -15.95 -8.03
CA ALA A 340 -9.49 -16.39 -6.65
C ALA A 340 -8.08 -16.66 -6.12
N PHE A 341 -7.92 -16.53 -4.81
CA PHE A 341 -6.71 -16.88 -4.07
C PHE A 341 -7.07 -17.26 -2.64
N SER A 342 -6.16 -17.88 -1.90
CA SER A 342 -6.30 -18.09 -0.47
C SER A 342 -5.25 -17.33 0.33
N PHE A 343 -5.54 -17.10 1.61
CA PHE A 343 -4.57 -16.61 2.58
C PHE A 343 -4.75 -17.31 3.91
N ILE A 344 -3.70 -17.32 4.73
CA ILE A 344 -3.72 -17.88 6.07
C ILE A 344 -3.55 -16.75 7.08
N ALA A 345 -4.42 -16.69 8.09
CA ALA A 345 -4.30 -15.77 9.22
C ALA A 345 -4.75 -16.46 10.51
N GLY A 346 -3.95 -16.34 11.57
CA GLY A 346 -4.23 -17.02 12.85
C GLY A 346 -4.37 -18.55 12.73
N GLY A 347 -3.65 -19.17 11.78
CA GLY A 347 -3.67 -20.63 11.55
C GLY A 347 -4.90 -21.15 10.79
N LYS A 348 -5.80 -20.27 10.35
CA LYS A 348 -6.97 -20.60 9.54
C LYS A 348 -6.74 -20.15 8.09
N GLU A 349 -7.10 -20.99 7.13
CA GLU A 349 -7.14 -20.64 5.71
C GLU A 349 -8.47 -19.96 5.34
N TYR A 350 -8.39 -18.97 4.45
CA TYR A 350 -9.52 -18.25 3.90
C TYR A 350 -9.38 -18.21 2.38
N VAL A 351 -10.46 -18.52 1.67
CA VAL A 351 -10.53 -18.45 0.21
C VAL A 351 -11.28 -17.19 -0.20
N VAL A 352 -10.70 -16.41 -1.10
CA VAL A 352 -11.24 -15.16 -1.62
C VAL A 352 -11.54 -15.33 -3.11
N GLU A 353 -12.78 -15.06 -3.51
CA GLU A 353 -13.16 -14.81 -4.91
C GLU A 353 -13.34 -13.30 -5.10
N VAL A 354 -12.86 -12.76 -6.22
CA VAL A 354 -12.92 -11.33 -6.54
C VAL A 354 -13.67 -11.14 -7.85
N PHE A 355 -14.61 -10.19 -7.88
CA PHE A 355 -15.38 -9.80 -9.06
C PHE A 355 -15.34 -8.28 -9.21
N VAL A 356 -14.62 -7.80 -10.22
CA VAL A 356 -14.45 -6.36 -10.49
C VAL A 356 -15.74 -5.75 -11.04
N VAL A 357 -16.14 -4.61 -10.48
CA VAL A 357 -17.28 -3.80 -10.90
C VAL A 357 -16.80 -2.69 -11.85
N GLU A 358 -15.84 -1.88 -11.38
CA GLU A 358 -15.25 -0.76 -12.11
C GLU A 358 -13.74 -0.73 -11.84
N ALA A 359 -12.95 -0.23 -12.81
CA ALA A 359 -11.50 -0.26 -12.76
C ALA A 359 -10.89 1.05 -13.30
N PRO A 360 -11.13 2.20 -12.65
CA PRO A 360 -10.44 3.42 -12.99
C PRO A 360 -8.93 3.29 -12.79
N GLU A 361 -8.19 4.08 -13.56
CA GLU A 361 -6.74 4.14 -13.46
C GLU A 361 -6.28 5.56 -13.14
N PHE A 362 -5.18 5.66 -12.41
CA PHE A 362 -4.49 6.91 -12.15
C PHE A 362 -2.99 6.72 -12.04
N TYR A 363 -2.26 7.83 -12.08
CA TYR A 363 -0.81 7.81 -12.07
C TYR A 363 -0.24 8.57 -10.88
N MET A 364 0.77 7.98 -10.26
CA MET A 364 1.43 8.52 -9.07
C MET A 364 2.85 8.96 -9.38
N GLY A 365 3.24 10.05 -8.72
CA GLY A 365 4.57 10.65 -8.84
C GLY A 365 4.66 11.75 -9.90
N TRP A 366 5.80 12.46 -9.89
CA TRP A 366 6.02 13.65 -10.71
C TRP A 366 5.99 13.35 -12.22
N GLU A 367 6.50 12.18 -12.59
CA GLU A 367 6.64 11.74 -13.97
C GLU A 367 5.77 10.52 -14.28
N TRP A 368 4.71 10.32 -13.49
CA TRP A 368 3.85 9.14 -13.59
C TRP A 368 4.68 7.86 -13.48
N GLU A 369 5.50 7.73 -12.45
CA GLU A 369 6.37 6.58 -12.24
C GLU A 369 5.61 5.29 -11.93
N ALA A 370 4.39 5.42 -11.41
CA ALA A 370 3.50 4.34 -11.06
C ALA A 370 2.13 4.54 -11.70
N ARG A 371 1.55 3.46 -12.21
CA ARG A 371 0.17 3.40 -12.71
C ARG A 371 -0.61 2.46 -11.81
N LEU A 372 -1.66 2.98 -11.19
CA LEU A 372 -2.52 2.24 -10.28
C LEU A 372 -3.86 1.98 -10.96
N VAL A 373 -4.34 0.75 -10.83
CA VAL A 373 -5.68 0.34 -11.23
C VAL A 373 -6.49 0.14 -9.96
N GLU A 374 -7.32 1.13 -9.64
CA GLU A 374 -8.09 1.23 -8.39
C GLU A 374 -9.47 0.64 -8.58
N ARG A 375 -9.63 -0.65 -8.30
CA ARG A 375 -10.82 -1.38 -8.75
C ARG A 375 -11.84 -1.52 -7.64
N PHE A 376 -13.05 -1.09 -7.92
CA PHE A 376 -14.22 -1.39 -7.10
C PHE A 376 -14.66 -2.81 -7.38
N ALA A 377 -14.86 -3.59 -6.33
CA ALA A 377 -15.10 -5.01 -6.46
C ALA A 377 -16.15 -5.51 -5.46
N THR A 378 -16.74 -6.64 -5.82
CA THR A 378 -17.44 -7.52 -4.89
C THR A 378 -16.59 -8.76 -4.65
N PHE A 379 -16.80 -9.40 -3.51
CA PHE A 379 -15.96 -10.48 -3.02
C PHE A 379 -16.81 -11.65 -2.55
N LYS A 380 -16.21 -12.83 -2.48
CA LYS A 380 -16.65 -13.88 -1.58
C LYS A 380 -15.52 -14.35 -0.69
N LEU A 381 -15.73 -14.37 0.63
CA LEU A 381 -14.80 -14.94 1.61
C LEU A 381 -15.37 -16.25 2.13
N ASN A 382 -14.77 -17.38 1.76
CA ASN A 382 -15.31 -18.71 2.08
C ASN A 382 -16.80 -18.83 1.67
N GLY A 383 -17.17 -18.27 0.52
CA GLY A 383 -18.53 -18.22 0.00
C GLY A 383 -19.42 -17.10 0.55
N ARG A 384 -19.02 -16.37 1.60
CA ARG A 384 -19.78 -15.24 2.16
C ARG A 384 -19.58 -13.99 1.34
N LYS A 385 -20.65 -13.23 1.05
CA LYS A 385 -20.56 -12.05 0.19
C LYS A 385 -19.80 -10.93 0.86
N GLY A 386 -19.10 -10.14 0.05
CA GLY A 386 -18.42 -8.93 0.50
C GLY A 386 -18.27 -7.88 -0.60
N TRP A 387 -17.76 -6.73 -0.22
CA TRP A 387 -17.58 -5.54 -1.06
C TRP A 387 -16.37 -4.75 -0.57
N GLY A 388 -15.71 -4.07 -1.50
CA GLY A 388 -14.49 -3.34 -1.19
C GLY A 388 -13.73 -2.89 -2.43
N VAL A 389 -12.44 -2.66 -2.24
CA VAL A 389 -11.53 -2.13 -3.25
C VAL A 389 -10.35 -3.08 -3.42
N THR A 390 -9.84 -3.19 -4.64
CA THR A 390 -8.52 -3.77 -4.89
C THR A 390 -7.65 -2.76 -5.60
N GLU A 391 -6.42 -2.59 -5.15
CA GLU A 391 -5.46 -1.67 -5.75
C GLU A 391 -4.35 -2.49 -6.40
N TRP A 392 -4.12 -2.29 -7.70
CA TRP A 392 -3.03 -2.91 -8.44
C TRP A 392 -2.09 -1.86 -9.00
N ASP A 393 -0.89 -1.81 -8.47
CA ASP A 393 0.18 -0.95 -8.98
C ASP A 393 1.00 -1.64 -10.05
N TYR A 394 1.48 -0.84 -10.99
CA TYR A 394 2.43 -1.21 -12.01
C TYR A 394 3.44 -0.10 -12.19
N ARG A 395 4.72 -0.46 -12.23
CA ARG A 395 5.75 0.47 -12.68
C ARG A 395 5.42 1.00 -14.08
N HIS A 396 5.40 2.31 -14.21
CA HIS A 396 5.11 2.98 -15.46
C HIS A 396 6.38 3.63 -16.05
N HIS A 397 6.53 3.48 -17.37
CA HIS A 397 7.72 3.89 -18.10
C HIS A 397 7.45 4.96 -19.17
N GLY A 398 6.19 5.38 -19.35
CA GLY A 398 5.78 6.31 -20.40
C GLY A 398 5.99 7.79 -20.10
N GLY A 399 6.30 8.14 -18.85
CA GLY A 399 6.40 9.54 -18.41
C GLY A 399 5.03 10.23 -18.27
N ARG A 400 5.03 11.44 -17.71
CA ARG A 400 3.83 12.28 -17.59
C ARG A 400 3.62 13.08 -18.89
N PRO A 401 2.46 12.97 -19.57
CA PRO A 401 2.22 13.70 -20.82
C PRO A 401 2.19 15.22 -20.64
N HIS A 402 2.70 15.95 -21.64
CA HIS A 402 2.80 17.41 -21.61
C HIS A 402 1.46 18.13 -21.38
N VAL A 403 0.35 17.58 -21.89
CA VAL A 403 -0.99 18.18 -21.73
C VAL A 403 -1.39 18.35 -20.26
N TYR A 404 -0.96 17.44 -19.38
CA TYR A 404 -1.21 17.55 -17.94
C TYR A 404 -0.29 18.58 -17.30
N ALA A 405 1.01 18.52 -17.63
CA ALA A 405 2.02 19.44 -17.10
C ALA A 405 1.84 20.89 -17.56
N ALA A 406 1.18 21.13 -18.70
CA ALA A 406 0.95 22.47 -19.24
C ALA A 406 0.08 23.34 -18.32
N SER A 407 -0.74 22.73 -17.47
CA SER A 407 -1.63 23.40 -16.51
C SER A 407 -1.03 23.58 -15.12
N ASP A 408 0.22 23.15 -14.93
CA ASP A 408 0.89 23.27 -13.64
C ASP A 408 1.32 24.71 -13.36
N PRO A 409 1.39 25.12 -12.08
CA PRO A 409 2.01 26.38 -11.70
C PRO A 409 3.43 26.52 -12.26
N ALA A 410 3.79 27.72 -12.73
CA ALA A 410 5.06 27.97 -13.41
C ALA A 410 6.30 27.57 -12.58
N TRP A 411 6.24 27.74 -11.26
CA TRP A 411 7.33 27.41 -10.34
C TRP A 411 7.70 25.92 -10.33
N THR A 412 6.81 25.02 -10.78
CA THR A 412 7.07 23.57 -10.85
C THR A 412 8.14 23.18 -11.87
N LYS A 413 8.55 24.12 -12.73
CA LYS A 413 9.63 23.94 -13.70
C LYS A 413 11.02 24.01 -13.05
N ASP A 414 11.12 24.72 -11.92
CA ASP A 414 12.40 25.05 -11.30
C ASP A 414 12.75 24.14 -10.11
N ILE A 415 11.85 23.22 -9.75
CA ILE A 415 12.06 22.31 -8.62
C ILE A 415 12.81 21.03 -9.02
N VAL A 416 13.60 20.50 -8.08
CA VAL A 416 14.20 19.18 -8.21
C VAL A 416 13.15 18.12 -7.86
N LYS A 417 12.73 17.32 -8.83
CA LYS A 417 11.70 16.27 -8.68
C LYS A 417 12.26 14.93 -8.18
N GLY A 418 13.58 14.79 -8.28
CA GLY A 418 14.40 13.72 -7.70
C GLY A 418 14.49 12.42 -8.49
#